data_AF-A0A4Y3K7F6-F1
#
_entry.id   AF-A0A4Y3K7F6-F1
#
_cell.length_a   1.000
_cell.length_b   1.000
_cell.length_c   1.000
_cell.angle_alpha   90.00
_cell.angle_beta   90.00
_cell.angle_gamma   90.00
#
_symmetry.space_group_name_H-M   'P 1'
#
loop_
_entity.id
_entity.type
_entity.pdbx_description
1 polymer ?
#
loop_
_entity_poly.entity_id
_entity_poly.type
_entity_poly.pdbx_seq_one_letter_code
_entity_poly.pdbx_strand_id
1 'polypeptide(L)'
;MSGTPDLSGYQASDENPPPRRDAAALAAGMRSEYELLVKVVSDFDGRLLTIKGWSVTLSLAALVLGFQHDHYALFGLAAVSALGFWTIDALTKVHQVRYYSRMRDLEVASFHLNRVDLPTGLKGFSSPRIDVSWSYKGDEPDWRGDPPWRLDPATVRRLVRRSWHMPHVVLPHVVAVVVGAVLFVLAVTGVGQLGDMQP
;
A
#
# COMPACT_ATOMS: atom_id res chain seq x y z
N MET A 1 12.59 30.03 17.76
CA MET A 1 12.10 30.07 19.15
C MET A 1 11.69 28.67 19.54
N SER A 2 12.55 27.95 20.25
CA SER A 2 12.30 26.59 20.75
C SER A 2 11.97 26.73 22.24
N GLY A 3 10.68 26.73 22.57
CA GLY A 3 10.23 26.64 23.96
C GLY A 3 10.16 25.18 24.35
N THR A 4 11.17 24.69 25.07
CA THR A 4 11.05 23.44 25.82
C THR A 4 9.95 23.63 26.86
N PRO A 5 8.90 22.79 26.88
CA PRO A 5 7.86 22.90 27.89
C PRO A 5 8.46 22.67 29.27
N ASP A 6 8.20 23.59 30.20
CA ASP A 6 8.59 23.48 31.60
C ASP A 6 7.74 22.39 32.27
N LEU A 7 8.38 21.26 32.57
CA LEU A 7 7.75 20.11 33.23
C LEU A 7 7.93 20.12 34.76
N SER A 8 8.45 21.22 35.34
CA SER A 8 8.73 21.30 36.78
C SER A 8 7.48 21.24 37.68
N GLY A 9 6.29 21.43 37.10
CA GLY A 9 5.01 21.31 37.80
C GLY A 9 4.27 19.97 37.63
N TYR A 10 4.79 19.00 36.85
CA TYR A 10 4.15 17.68 36.75
C TYR A 10 4.55 16.81 37.94
N GLN A 11 3.98 17.09 39.11
CA GLN A 11 3.92 16.09 40.18
C GLN A 11 2.90 15.04 39.76
N ALA A 12 3.36 13.84 39.44
CA ALA A 12 2.48 12.69 39.32
C ALA A 12 1.72 12.59 40.65
N SER A 13 0.41 12.86 40.63
CA SER A 13 -0.43 12.72 41.81
C SER A 13 -0.37 11.26 42.26
N ASP A 14 0.35 10.98 43.34
CA ASP A 14 0.57 9.64 43.92
C ASP A 14 -0.73 8.97 44.42
N GLU A 15 -1.89 9.64 44.36
CA GLU A 15 -3.17 9.13 44.87
C GLU A 15 -3.87 8.12 43.95
N ASN A 16 -3.41 7.96 42.71
CA ASN A 16 -3.83 6.85 41.86
C ASN A 16 -2.62 6.37 41.07
N PRO A 17 -1.95 5.26 41.45
CA PRO A 17 -1.05 4.61 40.52
C PRO A 17 -1.83 4.38 39.23
N PRO A 18 -1.27 4.68 38.04
CA PRO A 18 -1.96 4.39 36.79
C PRO A 18 -2.44 2.93 36.87
N PRO A 19 -3.70 2.64 36.48
CA PRO A 19 -4.30 1.32 36.70
C PRO A 19 -3.30 0.27 36.27
N ARG A 20 -3.01 -0.72 37.15
CA ARG A 20 -2.02 -1.78 36.88
C ARG A 20 -2.30 -2.26 35.46
N ARG A 21 -1.35 -2.00 34.56
CA ARG A 21 -1.46 -2.40 33.16
C ARG A 21 -1.59 -3.90 33.17
N ASP A 22 -2.80 -4.41 32.98
CA ASP A 22 -3.03 -5.83 32.82
C ASP A 22 -2.32 -6.21 31.52
N ALA A 23 -1.17 -6.89 31.67
CA ALA A 23 -0.34 -7.32 30.56
C ALA A 23 -1.14 -8.23 29.61
N ALA A 24 -2.08 -9.02 30.14
CA ALA A 24 -2.97 -9.84 29.34
C ALA A 24 -3.95 -8.97 28.55
N ALA A 25 -4.55 -7.95 29.16
CA ALA A 25 -5.42 -7.00 28.46
C ALA A 25 -4.67 -6.21 27.37
N LEU A 26 -3.43 -5.78 27.64
CA LEU A 26 -2.59 -5.12 26.64
C LEU A 26 -2.28 -6.07 25.48
N ALA A 27 -1.88 -7.31 25.77
CA ALA A 27 -1.58 -8.31 24.74
C ALA A 27 -2.82 -8.62 23.87
N ALA A 28 -3.99 -8.75 24.50
CA ALA A 28 -5.26 -8.94 23.80
C ALA A 28 -5.62 -7.73 22.92
N GLY A 29 -5.45 -6.51 23.43
CA GLY A 29 -5.69 -5.27 22.69
C GLY A 29 -4.77 -5.13 21.47
N MET A 30 -3.47 -5.40 21.62
CA MET A 30 -2.51 -5.39 20.51
C MET A 30 -2.86 -6.43 19.44
N ARG A 31 -3.25 -7.64 19.85
CA ARG A 31 -3.66 -8.69 18.93
C ARG A 31 -4.90 -8.27 18.15
N SER A 32 -5.90 -7.72 18.83
CA SER A 32 -7.12 -7.22 18.19
C SER A 32 -6.82 -6.09 17.19
N GLU A 33 -5.98 -5.13 17.57
CA GLU A 33 -5.53 -4.06 16.66
C GLU A 33 -4.82 -4.65 15.43
N TYR A 34 -3.94 -5.62 15.63
CA TYR A 34 -3.22 -6.27 14.54
C TYR A 34 -4.16 -6.99 13.56
N GLU A 35 -5.11 -7.76 14.07
CA GLU A 35 -6.12 -8.45 13.25
C GLU A 35 -6.96 -7.45 12.43
N LEU A 36 -7.31 -6.31 13.01
CA LEU A 36 -7.98 -5.22 12.30
C LEU A 36 -7.09 -4.60 11.20
N LEU A 37 -5.81 -4.39 11.48
CA LEU A 37 -4.87 -3.86 10.48
C LEU A 37 -4.68 -4.82 9.30
N VAL A 38 -4.53 -6.11 9.58
CA VAL A 38 -4.46 -7.16 8.53
C VAL A 38 -5.72 -7.11 7.67
N LYS A 39 -6.91 -7.03 8.29
CA LYS A 39 -8.17 -6.90 7.57
C LYS A 39 -8.21 -5.66 6.68
N VAL A 40 -7.82 -4.50 7.20
CA VAL A 40 -7.76 -3.24 6.43
C VAL A 40 -6.83 -3.37 5.23
N VAL A 41 -5.65 -3.97 5.41
CA VAL A 41 -4.69 -4.20 4.31
C VAL A 41 -5.26 -5.16 3.26
N SER A 42 -5.90 -6.25 3.67
CA SER A 42 -6.55 -7.20 2.75
C SER A 42 -7.72 -6.56 1.97
N ASP A 43 -8.49 -5.67 2.62
CA ASP A 43 -9.56 -4.94 1.96
C ASP A 43 -9.01 -4.00 0.86
N PHE A 44 -7.82 -3.41 1.06
CA PHE A 44 -7.14 -2.66 0.01
C PHE A 44 -6.77 -3.53 -1.18
N ASP A 45 -6.27 -4.75 -0.97
CA ASP A 45 -5.93 -5.67 -2.07
C ASP A 45 -7.16 -5.99 -2.93
N GLY A 46 -8.31 -6.23 -2.31
CA GLY A 46 -9.59 -6.40 -3.03
C GLY A 46 -9.94 -5.17 -3.89
N ARG A 47 -9.82 -3.95 -3.33
CA ARG A 47 -10.09 -2.70 -4.06
C ARG A 47 -9.12 -2.48 -5.21
N LEU A 48 -7.83 -2.77 -5.03
CA LEU A 48 -6.80 -2.65 -6.08
C LEU A 48 -7.11 -3.58 -7.27
N LEU A 49 -7.63 -4.78 -7.02
CA LEU A 49 -8.08 -5.69 -8.09
C LEU A 49 -9.30 -5.13 -8.83
N THR A 50 -10.28 -4.58 -8.10
CA THR A 50 -11.45 -3.93 -8.70
C THR A 50 -11.06 -2.73 -9.58
N ILE A 51 -10.18 -1.85 -9.08
CA ILE A 51 -9.68 -0.67 -9.82
C ILE A 51 -9.01 -1.10 -11.13
N LYS A 52 -8.13 -2.11 -11.09
CA LYS A 52 -7.45 -2.64 -12.28
C LYS A 52 -8.43 -3.22 -13.30
N GLY A 53 -9.41 -4.00 -12.83
CA GLY A 53 -10.45 -4.57 -13.69
C GLY A 53 -11.23 -3.50 -14.44
N TRP A 54 -11.78 -2.51 -13.72
CA TRP A 54 -12.55 -1.42 -14.34
C TRP A 54 -11.72 -0.53 -15.24
N SER A 55 -10.45 -0.27 -14.89
CA SER A 55 -9.55 0.51 -15.75
C SER A 55 -9.38 -0.13 -17.12
N VAL A 56 -9.14 -1.45 -17.17
CA VAL A 56 -8.95 -2.16 -18.43
C VAL A 56 -10.25 -2.17 -19.24
N THR A 57 -11.39 -2.47 -18.59
CA THR A 57 -12.70 -2.49 -19.25
C THR A 57 -13.06 -1.16 -19.87
N LEU A 58 -12.95 -0.05 -19.12
CA LEU A 58 -13.32 1.28 -19.61
C LEU A 58 -12.37 1.77 -20.72
N SER A 59 -11.06 1.53 -20.57
CA SER A 59 -10.09 1.92 -21.59
C SER A 59 -10.33 1.16 -22.89
N LEU A 60 -10.56 -0.15 -22.82
CA LEU A 60 -10.84 -0.95 -24.02
C LEU A 60 -12.16 -0.55 -24.67
N ALA A 61 -13.21 -0.31 -23.88
CA ALA A 61 -14.49 0.17 -24.39
C ALA A 61 -14.34 1.50 -25.14
N ALA A 62 -13.62 2.46 -24.57
CA ALA A 62 -13.36 3.74 -25.22
C ALA A 62 -12.57 3.58 -26.53
N LEU A 63 -11.54 2.72 -26.55
CA LEU A 63 -10.79 2.43 -27.78
C LEU A 63 -11.67 1.80 -28.87
N VAL A 64 -12.46 0.78 -28.52
CA VAL A 64 -13.35 0.10 -29.47
C VAL A 64 -14.40 1.07 -30.02
N LEU A 65 -15.01 1.88 -29.16
CA LEU A 65 -15.99 2.89 -29.57
C LEU A 65 -15.36 3.97 -30.46
N GLY A 66 -14.10 4.35 -30.21
CA GLY A 66 -13.34 5.27 -31.06
C GLY A 66 -13.26 4.80 -32.50
N PHE A 67 -12.96 3.51 -32.70
CA PHE A 67 -12.95 2.92 -34.05
C PHE A 67 -14.35 2.73 -34.62
N GLN A 68 -15.32 2.32 -33.80
CA GLN A 68 -16.68 2.04 -34.28
C GLN A 68 -17.43 3.29 -34.76
N HIS A 69 -17.21 4.43 -34.09
CA HIS A 69 -17.88 5.69 -34.38
C HIS A 69 -17.00 6.69 -35.14
N ASP A 70 -15.81 6.27 -35.55
CA ASP A 70 -14.86 7.11 -36.28
C ASP A 70 -14.56 8.43 -35.54
N HIS A 71 -14.35 8.38 -34.21
CA HIS A 71 -14.30 9.55 -33.34
C HIS A 71 -13.05 9.55 -32.46
N TYR A 72 -12.07 10.38 -32.78
CA TYR A 72 -10.74 10.28 -32.18
C TYR A 72 -10.66 10.80 -30.74
N ALA A 73 -11.56 11.70 -30.30
CA ALA A 73 -11.60 12.12 -28.89
C ALA A 73 -11.79 10.94 -27.92
N LEU A 74 -12.38 9.83 -28.36
CA LEU A 74 -12.52 8.62 -27.54
C LEU A 74 -11.17 7.95 -27.24
N PHE A 75 -10.16 8.07 -28.12
CA PHE A 75 -8.80 7.62 -27.82
C PHE A 75 -8.14 8.47 -26.74
N GLY A 76 -8.35 9.80 -26.80
CA GLY A 76 -7.92 10.73 -25.76
C GLY A 76 -8.61 10.44 -24.41
N LEU A 77 -9.92 10.18 -24.45
CA LEU A 77 -10.70 9.78 -23.28
C LEU A 77 -10.17 8.48 -22.66
N ALA A 78 -9.80 7.48 -23.48
CA ALA A 78 -9.18 6.25 -23.00
C ALA A 78 -7.87 6.52 -22.25
N ALA A 79 -7.00 7.37 -22.82
CA ALA A 79 -5.73 7.72 -22.19
C ALA A 79 -5.91 8.49 -20.86
N VAL A 80 -6.78 9.50 -20.84
CA VAL A 80 -7.07 10.28 -19.63
C VAL A 80 -7.72 9.41 -18.55
N SER A 81 -8.65 8.53 -18.93
CA SER A 81 -9.28 7.59 -18.00
C SER A 81 -8.25 6.65 -17.38
N ALA A 82 -7.36 6.06 -18.20
CA ALA A 82 -6.30 5.20 -17.71
C ALA A 82 -5.31 5.92 -16.76
N LEU A 83 -4.97 7.19 -17.04
CA LEU A 83 -4.19 8.03 -16.12
C LEU A 83 -4.93 8.29 -14.80
N GLY A 84 -6.24 8.54 -14.85
CA GLY A 84 -7.09 8.68 -13.67
C GLY A 84 -7.09 7.43 -12.81
N PHE A 85 -7.27 6.26 -13.42
CA PHE A 85 -7.21 4.97 -12.73
C PHE A 85 -5.83 4.69 -12.13
N TRP A 86 -4.74 5.00 -12.84
CA TRP A 86 -3.38 4.89 -12.28
C TRP A 86 -3.21 5.74 -11.03
N THR A 87 -3.72 6.97 -11.05
CA THR A 87 -3.66 7.87 -9.89
C THR A 87 -4.42 7.28 -8.69
N ILE A 88 -5.61 6.74 -8.91
CA ILE A 88 -6.41 6.09 -7.87
C ILE A 88 -5.69 4.84 -7.32
N ASP A 89 -5.15 3.99 -8.20
CA ASP A 89 -4.41 2.77 -7.80
C ASP A 89 -3.17 3.13 -6.97
N ALA A 90 -2.40 4.13 -7.41
CA ALA A 90 -1.21 4.61 -6.72
C ALA A 90 -1.54 5.20 -5.34
N LEU A 91 -2.57 6.06 -5.24
CA LEU A 91 -3.02 6.64 -3.97
C LEU A 91 -3.54 5.55 -3.02
N THR A 92 -4.30 4.60 -3.54
CA THR A 92 -4.78 3.43 -2.77
C THR A 92 -3.62 2.64 -2.21
N LYS A 93 -2.57 2.40 -3.02
CA LYS A 93 -1.35 1.71 -2.58
C LYS A 93 -0.56 2.53 -1.55
N VAL A 94 -0.52 3.86 -1.67
CA VAL A 94 0.06 4.75 -0.67
C VAL A 94 -0.65 4.62 0.68
N HIS A 95 -1.99 4.58 0.67
CA HIS A 95 -2.77 4.40 1.89
C HIS A 95 -2.52 3.02 2.52
N GLN A 96 -2.47 1.95 1.73
CA GLN A 96 -2.15 0.60 2.21
C GLN A 96 -0.78 0.55 2.91
N VAL A 97 0.26 1.11 2.28
CA VAL A 97 1.64 1.08 2.80
C VAL A 97 1.80 1.82 4.15
N ARG A 98 0.96 2.82 4.44
CA ARG A 98 1.02 3.55 5.72
C ARG A 98 0.69 2.65 6.92
N TYR A 99 -0.09 1.60 6.73
CA TYR A 99 -0.45 0.66 7.80
C TYR A 99 0.70 -0.29 8.16
N TYR A 100 1.63 -0.56 7.24
CA TYR A 100 2.76 -1.47 7.49
C TYR A 100 3.66 -1.01 8.64
N SER A 101 3.85 0.31 8.82
CA SER A 101 4.61 0.83 9.97
C SER A 101 3.99 0.42 11.31
N ARG A 102 2.66 0.54 11.42
CA ARG A 102 1.96 0.20 12.67
C ARG A 102 1.88 -1.30 12.88
N MET A 103 1.63 -2.08 11.83
CA MET A 103 1.71 -3.55 11.89
C MET A 103 3.09 -3.99 12.40
N ARG A 104 4.17 -3.39 11.87
CA ARG A 104 5.52 -3.72 12.31
C ARG A 104 5.78 -3.38 13.77
N ASP A 105 5.33 -2.22 14.24
CA ASP A 105 5.47 -1.84 15.65
C ASP A 105 4.79 -2.85 16.58
N LEU A 106 3.62 -3.38 16.19
CA LEU A 106 2.91 -4.40 16.95
C LEU A 106 3.63 -5.76 16.93
N GLU A 107 4.23 -6.16 15.80
CA GLU A 107 5.03 -7.40 15.73
C GLU A 107 6.28 -7.31 16.61
N VAL A 108 6.93 -6.15 16.64
CA VAL A 108 8.07 -5.87 17.53
C VAL A 108 7.65 -5.93 18.99
N ALA A 109 6.55 -5.25 19.36
CA ALA A 109 6.03 -5.30 20.72
C ALA A 109 5.65 -6.73 21.13
N SER A 110 4.97 -7.47 20.25
CA SER A 110 4.59 -8.86 20.51
C SER A 110 5.80 -9.79 20.64
N PHE A 111 6.88 -9.58 19.87
CA PHE A 111 8.12 -10.33 20.05
C PHE A 111 8.73 -10.13 21.43
N HIS A 112 8.79 -8.89 21.92
CA HIS A 112 9.38 -8.63 23.23
C HIS A 112 8.50 -9.09 24.41
N LEU A 113 7.17 -9.15 24.22
CA LEU A 113 6.23 -9.54 25.28
C LEU A 113 5.90 -11.04 25.29
N ASN A 114 5.80 -11.66 24.12
CA ASN A 114 5.22 -12.99 23.95
C ASN A 114 6.17 -14.00 23.30
N ARG A 115 7.47 -13.71 23.21
CA ARG A 115 8.45 -14.68 22.69
C ARG A 115 8.48 -15.92 23.58
N VAL A 116 8.38 -17.08 22.94
CA VAL A 116 8.53 -18.39 23.57
C VAL A 116 9.79 -19.03 23.02
N ASP A 117 10.73 -19.39 23.89
CA ASP A 117 11.88 -20.19 23.50
C ASP A 117 11.43 -21.65 23.30
N LEU A 118 11.74 -22.22 22.14
CA LEU A 118 11.32 -23.56 21.77
C LEU A 118 12.41 -24.59 22.14
N PRO A 119 12.03 -25.82 22.53
CA PRO A 119 12.99 -26.90 22.67
C PRO A 119 13.71 -27.21 21.35
N THR A 120 14.86 -27.90 21.43
CA THR A 120 15.55 -28.53 20.29
C THR A 120 16.02 -27.60 19.17
N GLY A 121 17.07 -26.79 19.42
CA GLY A 121 17.83 -26.09 18.36
C GLY A 121 17.05 -25.03 17.56
N LEU A 122 15.76 -24.86 17.82
CA LEU A 122 14.90 -23.85 17.23
C LEU A 122 15.07 -22.52 17.98
N LYS A 123 15.21 -21.44 17.22
CA LYS A 123 15.20 -20.08 17.78
C LYS A 123 13.84 -19.79 18.42
N GLY A 124 13.82 -18.92 19.43
CA GLY A 124 12.58 -18.48 20.06
C GLY A 124 11.62 -17.82 19.07
N PHE A 125 10.33 -18.10 19.20
CA PHE A 125 9.30 -17.69 18.25
C PHE A 125 8.32 -16.71 18.88
N SER A 126 7.75 -15.82 18.06
CA SER A 126 6.62 -14.97 18.44
C SER A 126 5.60 -14.88 17.31
N SER A 127 4.36 -14.60 17.68
CA SER A 127 3.27 -14.30 16.75
C SER A 127 2.63 -12.97 17.15
N PRO A 128 2.16 -12.13 16.22
CA PRO A 128 2.13 -12.33 14.76
C PRO A 128 3.40 -11.86 14.03
N ARG A 129 3.57 -12.26 12.75
CA ARG A 129 4.75 -11.98 11.88
C ARG A 129 4.44 -11.79 10.38
N ILE A 130 3.21 -11.39 10.05
CA ILE A 130 2.76 -11.30 8.64
C ILE A 130 3.52 -10.18 7.89
N ASP A 131 3.67 -8.98 8.46
CA ASP A 131 4.34 -7.87 7.77
C ASP A 131 5.84 -8.13 7.56
N VAL A 132 6.52 -8.71 8.56
CA VAL A 132 7.92 -9.16 8.39
C VAL A 132 8.03 -10.20 7.28
N SER A 133 7.09 -11.15 7.20
CA SER A 133 7.09 -12.18 6.15
C SER A 133 7.00 -11.59 4.74
N TRP A 134 6.28 -10.47 4.57
CA TRP A 134 6.18 -9.78 3.27
C TRP A 134 7.45 -9.01 2.89
N SER A 135 8.28 -8.66 3.87
CA SER A 135 9.56 -7.99 3.67
C SER A 135 10.73 -8.95 3.49
N TYR A 136 10.51 -10.24 3.75
CA TYR A 136 11.53 -11.27 3.65
C TYR A 136 11.94 -11.52 2.20
N LYS A 137 13.26 -11.59 1.94
CA LYS A 137 13.80 -11.68 0.59
C LYS A 137 14.19 -13.09 0.14
N GLY A 138 14.25 -14.06 1.04
CA GLY A 138 14.61 -15.44 0.69
C GLY A 138 16.04 -15.85 1.03
N ASP A 139 16.90 -14.92 1.44
CA ASP A 139 18.35 -15.16 1.52
C ASP A 139 18.82 -15.75 2.87
N GLU A 140 17.93 -15.86 3.87
CA GLU A 140 18.28 -16.27 5.24
C GLU A 140 17.71 -17.66 5.58
N PRO A 141 18.53 -18.62 6.05
CA PRO A 141 18.07 -20.00 6.26
C PRO A 141 16.95 -20.16 7.30
N ASP A 142 16.89 -19.31 8.33
CA ASP A 142 15.77 -19.25 9.28
C ASP A 142 15.65 -17.86 9.95
N TRP A 143 14.87 -16.98 9.31
CA TRP A 143 14.54 -15.62 9.79
C TRP A 143 13.42 -15.61 10.84
N ARG A 144 12.69 -16.72 10.99
CA ARG A 144 11.41 -16.71 11.74
C ARG A 144 11.60 -16.55 13.24
N GLY A 145 12.77 -16.91 13.76
CA GLY A 145 13.14 -16.68 15.15
C GLY A 145 13.93 -15.39 15.39
N ASP A 146 14.29 -14.65 14.35
CA ASP A 146 15.03 -13.40 14.50
C ASP A 146 14.09 -12.29 15.01
N PRO A 147 14.60 -11.30 15.76
CA PRO A 147 13.78 -10.18 16.20
C PRO A 147 13.25 -9.41 14.98
N PRO A 148 11.94 -9.12 14.91
CA PRO A 148 11.43 -8.21 13.90
C PRO A 148 12.04 -6.81 14.12
N TRP A 149 12.17 -6.04 13.05
CA TRP A 149 12.75 -4.70 13.09
C TRP A 149 11.68 -3.65 12.77
N ARG A 150 11.72 -2.50 13.46
CA ARG A 150 10.85 -1.37 13.13
C ARG A 150 11.18 -0.80 11.75
N LEU A 151 10.16 -0.32 11.04
CA LEU A 151 10.36 0.41 9.79
C LEU A 151 10.79 1.84 10.13
N ASP A 152 11.97 2.24 9.66
CA ASP A 152 12.44 3.61 9.85
C ASP A 152 11.61 4.60 8.99
N PRO A 153 11.44 5.86 9.43
CA PRO A 153 10.66 6.85 8.68
C PRO A 153 11.15 7.09 7.25
N ALA A 154 12.44 6.92 6.96
CA ALA A 154 12.96 7.09 5.61
C ALA A 154 12.56 5.92 4.71
N THR A 155 12.57 4.69 5.22
CA THR A 155 12.02 3.52 4.51
C THR A 155 10.53 3.66 4.24
N VAL A 156 9.72 4.11 5.21
CA VAL A 156 8.29 4.35 4.98
C VAL A 156 8.07 5.40 3.88
N ARG A 157 8.80 6.53 3.92
CA ARG A 157 8.75 7.55 2.86
C ARG A 157 9.16 7.00 1.50
N ARG A 158 10.20 6.16 1.45
CA ARG A 158 10.65 5.51 0.22
C ARG A 158 9.59 4.56 -0.32
N LEU A 159 8.95 3.75 0.52
CA LEU A 159 7.88 2.85 0.12
C LEU A 159 6.69 3.63 -0.45
N VAL A 160 6.25 4.69 0.24
CA VAL A 160 5.18 5.58 -0.24
C VAL A 160 5.50 6.20 -1.61
N ARG A 161 6.73 6.71 -1.81
CA ARG A 161 7.14 7.23 -3.12
C ARG A 161 7.20 6.13 -4.18
N ARG A 162 7.71 4.95 -3.81
CA ARG A 162 7.83 3.80 -4.71
C ARG A 162 6.47 3.26 -5.14
N SER A 163 5.42 3.38 -4.32
CA SER A 163 4.06 2.91 -4.65
C SER A 163 3.56 3.41 -6.01
N TRP A 164 3.94 4.63 -6.41
CA TRP A 164 3.58 5.21 -7.71
C TRP A 164 4.23 4.51 -8.91
N HIS A 165 5.38 3.87 -8.69
CA HIS A 165 6.22 3.29 -9.72
C HIS A 165 6.37 1.77 -9.59
N MET A 166 5.57 1.12 -8.73
CA MET A 166 5.60 -0.33 -8.63
C MET A 166 5.10 -0.93 -9.95
N PRO A 167 5.78 -1.94 -10.52
CA PRO A 167 5.39 -2.53 -11.80
C PRO A 167 3.92 -2.96 -11.84
N HIS A 168 3.42 -3.60 -10.78
CA HIS A 168 2.03 -4.05 -10.69
C HIS A 168 1.00 -2.91 -10.51
N VAL A 169 1.43 -1.69 -10.20
CA VAL A 169 0.59 -0.48 -10.16
C VAL A 169 0.61 0.21 -11.52
N VAL A 170 1.79 0.34 -12.14
CA VAL A 170 1.98 1.12 -13.37
C VAL A 170 1.57 0.35 -14.63
N LEU A 171 2.02 -0.91 -14.75
CA LEU A 171 1.92 -1.67 -16.00
C LEU A 171 0.49 -1.82 -16.53
N PRO A 172 -0.55 -2.07 -15.70
CA PRO A 172 -1.91 -2.23 -16.20
C PRO A 172 -2.44 -0.97 -16.91
N HIS A 173 -1.98 0.21 -16.50
CA HIS A 173 -2.49 1.48 -17.02
C HIS A 173 -1.64 2.05 -18.15
N VAL A 174 -0.32 1.88 -18.10
CA VAL A 174 0.60 2.46 -19.11
C VAL A 174 0.27 2.02 -20.52
N VAL A 175 -0.13 0.76 -20.72
CA VAL A 175 -0.51 0.27 -22.06
C VAL A 175 -1.68 1.08 -22.62
N ALA A 176 -2.75 1.26 -21.83
CA ALA A 176 -3.91 2.02 -22.24
C ALA A 176 -3.60 3.50 -22.46
N VAL A 177 -2.78 4.11 -21.59
CA VAL A 177 -2.33 5.49 -21.73
C VAL A 177 -1.55 5.68 -23.03
N VAL A 178 -0.55 4.82 -23.29
CA VAL A 178 0.33 4.94 -24.46
C VAL A 178 -0.47 4.70 -25.75
N VAL A 179 -1.27 3.63 -25.80
CA VAL A 179 -2.06 3.30 -27.00
C VAL A 179 -3.08 4.40 -27.29
N GLY A 180 -3.84 4.83 -26.28
CA GLY A 180 -4.83 5.90 -26.44
C GLY A 180 -4.19 7.23 -26.86
N ALA A 181 -3.07 7.61 -26.25
CA ALA A 181 -2.36 8.84 -26.59
C ALA A 181 -1.77 8.80 -28.01
N VAL A 182 -1.17 7.68 -28.41
CA VAL A 182 -0.62 7.51 -29.76
C VAL A 182 -1.73 7.60 -30.81
N LEU A 183 -2.83 6.88 -30.64
CA LEU A 183 -3.96 6.92 -31.57
C LEU A 183 -4.58 8.33 -31.67
N PHE A 184 -4.75 9.01 -30.53
CA PHE A 184 -5.24 10.38 -30.50
C PHE A 184 -4.30 11.34 -31.27
N VAL A 185 -2.99 11.27 -31.04
CA VAL A 185 -2.01 12.13 -31.73
C VAL A 185 -1.98 11.84 -33.22
N LEU A 186 -2.00 10.58 -33.64
CA LEU A 186 -2.01 10.20 -35.06
C LEU A 186 -3.26 10.73 -35.77
N ALA A 187 -4.43 10.65 -35.12
CA ALA A 187 -5.67 11.19 -35.67
C ALA A 187 -5.62 12.72 -35.80
N VAL A 188 -5.23 13.43 -34.73
CA VAL A 188 -5.12 14.90 -34.72
C VAL A 188 -4.11 15.41 -35.74
N THR A 189 -3.03 14.67 -36.00
CA THR A 189 -2.00 15.04 -36.97
C THR A 189 -2.31 14.62 -38.40
N GLY A 190 -3.46 13.99 -38.65
CA GLY A 190 -3.88 13.61 -40.00
C GLY A 190 -3.11 12.42 -40.59
N VAL A 191 -2.54 11.54 -39.75
CA VAL A 191 -1.68 10.46 -40.21
C VAL A 191 -2.50 9.24 -40.65
N GLY A 192 -2.49 8.96 -41.96
CA GLY A 192 -3.18 7.82 -42.54
C GLY A 192 -4.70 7.91 -42.41
N GLN A 193 -5.38 6.75 -42.36
CA GLN A 193 -6.84 6.68 -42.24
C GLN A 193 -7.39 7.25 -40.92
N LEU A 194 -6.53 7.44 -39.91
CA LEU A 194 -6.94 8.06 -38.64
C LEU A 194 -7.17 9.57 -38.79
N GLY A 195 -6.63 10.20 -39.84
CA GLY A 195 -6.82 11.62 -40.10
C GLY A 195 -8.22 11.99 -40.59
N ASP A 196 -8.98 11.00 -41.07
CA ASP A 196 -10.33 11.19 -41.58
C ASP A 196 -11.40 11.11 -40.47
N MET A 197 -10.99 10.72 -39.25
CA MET A 197 -11.88 10.55 -38.10
C MET A 197 -12.44 11.89 -37.62
N GLN A 198 -13.67 11.85 -37.13
CA GLN A 198 -14.34 12.99 -36.52
C GLN A 198 -13.72 13.37 -35.16
N PRO A 199 -13.71 14.68 -34.84
CA PRO A 199 -13.23 15.19 -33.56
C PRO A 199 -14.00 14.65 -32.39
#